data_AF-A0A0C2S9H5-F1
#
_entry.id   AF-A0A0C2S9H5-F1
#
_cell.length_a   1.000
_cell.length_b   1.000
_cell.length_c   1.000
_cell.angle_alpha   90.00
_cell.angle_beta   90.00
_cell.angle_gamma   90.00
#
_symmetry.space_group_name_H-M   'P 1'
#
loop_
_entity.id
_entity.type
_entity.pdbx_description
1 polymer ?
#
loop_
_entity_poly.entity_id
_entity_poly.type
_entity_poly.pdbx_seq_one_letter_code
_entity_poly.pdbx_strand_id
1 'polypeptide(L)'
;MTFMKKSRIFYRRGRSVFRKTATTKEKETNQYNELKNSKTNNSTDPLAIPFEEIIAYLNTIAEKDYMINTKHTKQLIVERFEEGFTLEDFKKVIRIKTAEWLDHEQFKHYLRPKTLFGENVETYLQQEKPIKKWITKSRG
;
A
#
# COMPACT_ATOMS: atom_id res chain seq x y z
N MET A 1 -14.05 49.64 -10.88
CA MET A 1 -12.69 49.90 -11.42
C MET A 1 -11.65 49.23 -10.53
N THR A 2 -10.89 48.31 -11.14
CA THR A 2 -9.46 48.02 -10.88
C THR A 2 -9.00 47.33 -9.59
N PHE A 3 -8.68 46.04 -9.77
CA PHE A 3 -7.60 45.22 -9.22
C PHE A 3 -6.50 45.92 -8.40
N MET A 4 -5.97 45.21 -7.39
CA MET A 4 -4.55 44.79 -7.39
C MET A 4 -4.23 43.77 -6.29
N LYS A 5 -3.82 42.57 -6.71
CA LYS A 5 -3.08 41.58 -5.91
C LYS A 5 -1.65 42.10 -5.69
N LYS A 6 -1.10 41.95 -4.48
CA LYS A 6 0.36 42.08 -4.26
C LYS A 6 0.92 40.79 -3.69
N SER A 7 1.59 40.06 -4.57
CA SER A 7 2.61 39.07 -4.26
C SER A 7 3.72 39.69 -3.42
N ARG A 8 4.26 38.95 -2.45
CA ARG A 8 5.57 39.27 -1.87
C ARG A 8 6.30 37.97 -1.53
N ILE A 9 7.19 37.57 -2.44
CA ILE A 9 8.29 36.65 -2.18
C ILE A 9 9.47 37.53 -1.75
N PHE A 10 10.16 37.20 -0.66
CA PHE A 10 11.59 37.51 -0.49
C PHE A 10 12.26 36.46 0.41
N TYR A 11 13.47 36.08 0.01
CA TYR A 11 14.32 35.00 0.51
C TYR A 11 15.48 35.54 1.37
N ARG A 12 15.95 34.68 2.32
CA ARG A 12 17.32 34.58 2.93
C ARG A 12 17.70 35.71 3.92
N ARG A 13 18.55 35.54 4.97
CA ARG A 13 19.77 34.72 5.16
C ARG A 13 20.27 34.71 6.64
N GLY A 14 20.65 33.53 7.16
CA GLY A 14 21.80 33.26 8.07
C GLY A 14 21.71 33.61 9.57
N ARG A 15 22.45 33.00 10.53
CA ARG A 15 23.45 31.91 10.56
C ARG A 15 23.89 31.63 12.03
N SER A 16 24.12 30.35 12.38
CA SER A 16 25.02 29.82 13.45
C SER A 16 24.62 30.03 14.94
N VAL A 17 24.79 29.11 15.90
CA VAL A 17 25.99 28.29 16.18
C VAL A 17 25.68 26.95 16.88
N PHE A 18 26.48 26.00 16.45
CA PHE A 18 26.78 24.63 16.87
C PHE A 18 27.19 24.42 18.34
N ARG A 19 26.81 23.27 18.94
CA ARG A 19 27.65 22.51 19.90
C ARG A 19 27.47 21.01 19.67
N LYS A 20 28.60 20.32 19.49
CA LYS A 20 28.81 18.87 19.32
C LYS A 20 28.96 18.19 20.67
N THR A 21 28.44 16.96 20.79
CA THR A 21 29.08 15.85 21.53
C THR A 21 28.80 14.52 20.80
N ALA A 22 29.80 13.63 20.77
CA ALA A 22 29.88 12.32 20.09
C ALA A 22 29.19 11.20 20.91
N THR A 23 28.85 9.97 20.47
CA THR A 23 29.56 8.99 19.62
C THR A 23 28.63 7.81 19.21
N THR A 24 28.56 7.52 17.91
CA THR A 24 28.52 6.24 17.14
C THR A 24 27.53 5.08 17.40
N LYS A 25 27.07 4.55 16.24
CA LYS A 25 26.31 3.31 15.89
C LYS A 25 24.80 3.63 15.70
N GLU A 26 24.18 3.52 14.52
CA GLU A 26 24.28 2.51 13.47
C GLU A 26 23.77 2.99 12.08
N LYS A 27 24.52 2.59 11.04
CA LYS A 27 24.06 2.03 9.74
C LYS A 27 23.16 2.87 8.82
N GLU A 28 23.84 3.58 7.92
CA GLU A 28 23.66 3.62 6.46
C GLU A 28 22.27 3.30 5.88
N THR A 29 21.65 4.30 5.24
CA THR A 29 20.94 4.10 3.97
C THR A 29 21.19 5.32 3.08
N ASN A 30 22.18 5.18 2.19
CA ASN A 30 22.38 6.10 1.08
C ASN A 30 21.42 5.74 -0.06
N GLN A 31 20.73 6.78 -0.54
CA GLN A 31 20.49 7.09 -1.95
C GLN A 31 19.87 5.99 -2.82
N TYR A 32 18.61 6.16 -3.22
CA TYR A 32 18.22 5.85 -4.60
C TYR A 32 17.19 6.84 -5.12
N ASN A 33 17.65 7.64 -6.08
CA ASN A 33 16.83 8.44 -6.98
C ASN A 33 16.26 7.52 -8.07
N GLU A 34 15.07 7.88 -8.54
CA GLU A 34 14.55 7.73 -9.90
C GLU A 34 14.93 6.47 -10.71
N LEU A 35 13.95 5.60 -10.95
CA LEU A 35 13.79 4.91 -12.22
C LEU A 35 12.30 4.63 -12.47
N LYS A 36 11.68 5.46 -13.32
CA LYS A 36 10.59 5.01 -14.17
C LYS A 36 11.16 4.08 -15.23
N ASN A 37 10.43 2.99 -15.48
CA ASN A 37 10.30 2.28 -16.77
C ASN A 37 11.39 1.27 -17.18
N SER A 38 11.10 -0.02 -16.99
CA SER A 38 11.23 -1.07 -18.01
C SER A 38 10.37 -2.26 -17.59
N LYS A 39 9.23 -2.52 -18.23
CA LYS A 39 9.05 -3.62 -19.19
C LYS A 39 9.93 -4.86 -18.93
N THR A 40 9.22 -6.00 -18.92
CA THR A 40 9.64 -7.39 -19.12
C THR A 40 10.51 -7.99 -18.03
N ASN A 41 9.97 -9.00 -17.33
CA ASN A 41 10.48 -10.36 -17.40
C ASN A 41 9.32 -11.34 -17.18
N ASN A 42 8.78 -11.85 -18.28
CA ASN A 42 8.15 -13.16 -18.30
C ASN A 42 9.26 -14.18 -18.00
N SER A 43 9.54 -14.40 -16.72
CA SER A 43 10.31 -15.57 -16.30
C SER A 43 9.28 -16.64 -15.98
N THR A 44 9.19 -17.62 -16.86
CA THR A 44 8.44 -18.86 -16.72
C THR A 44 9.08 -19.73 -15.64
N ASP A 45 9.16 -19.20 -14.42
CA ASP A 45 9.47 -19.95 -13.21
C ASP A 45 8.13 -20.20 -12.51
N PRO A 46 7.69 -21.46 -12.35
CA PRO A 46 6.47 -21.80 -11.62
C PRO A 46 6.42 -21.25 -10.19
N LEU A 47 7.54 -20.72 -9.67
CA LEU A 47 7.70 -20.17 -8.33
C LEU A 47 7.86 -18.64 -8.29
N ALA A 48 7.70 -17.94 -9.42
CA ALA A 48 7.80 -16.48 -9.45
C ALA A 48 6.60 -15.81 -8.75
N ILE A 49 6.77 -15.51 -7.46
CA ILE A 49 5.75 -14.81 -6.66
C ILE A 49 5.45 -13.41 -7.25
N PRO A 50 4.20 -13.11 -7.63
CA PRO A 50 3.81 -11.86 -8.29
C PRO A 50 3.63 -10.69 -7.30
N PHE A 51 4.71 -10.27 -6.62
CA PHE A 51 4.66 -9.19 -5.62
C PHE A 51 4.12 -7.87 -6.16
N GLU A 52 4.58 -7.47 -7.35
CA GLU A 52 4.18 -6.22 -7.97
C GLU A 52 2.68 -6.21 -8.26
N GLU A 53 2.14 -7.32 -8.76
CA GLU A 53 0.73 -7.42 -9.10
C GLU A 53 -0.18 -7.34 -7.86
N ILE A 54 0.22 -8.01 -6.77
CA ILE A 54 -0.53 -8.00 -5.50
C ILE A 54 -0.59 -6.58 -4.92
N ILE A 55 0.56 -5.89 -4.86
CA ILE A 55 0.65 -4.57 -4.25
C ILE A 55 0.08 -3.48 -5.15
N ALA A 56 0.30 -3.56 -6.48
CA ALA A 56 -0.33 -2.67 -7.43
C ALA A 56 -1.86 -2.77 -7.37
N TYR A 57 -2.39 -3.99 -7.25
CA TYR A 57 -3.82 -4.20 -7.08
C TYR A 57 -4.35 -3.59 -5.77
N LEU A 58 -3.69 -3.83 -4.63
CA LEU A 58 -4.02 -3.20 -3.36
C LEU A 58 -4.05 -1.67 -3.46
N ASN A 59 -3.00 -1.08 -4.01
CA ASN A 59 -2.86 0.37 -4.18
C ASN A 59 -3.98 0.95 -5.03
N THR A 60 -4.31 0.27 -6.14
CA THR A 60 -5.37 0.68 -7.06
C THR A 60 -6.73 0.70 -6.38
N ILE A 61 -7.10 -0.36 -5.66
CA ILE A 61 -8.46 -0.47 -5.13
C ILE A 61 -8.66 0.21 -3.77
N ALA A 62 -7.61 0.30 -2.94
CA ALA A 62 -7.67 0.96 -1.64
C ALA A 62 -7.31 2.45 -1.70
N GLU A 63 -6.97 2.97 -2.89
CA GLU A 63 -6.49 4.34 -3.11
C GLU A 63 -5.28 4.66 -2.21
N LYS A 64 -4.30 3.75 -2.20
CA LYS A 64 -3.05 3.81 -1.40
C LYS A 64 -1.82 3.73 -2.28
N ASP A 65 -0.67 4.03 -1.69
CA ASP A 65 0.65 3.98 -2.34
C ASP A 65 1.65 3.18 -1.48
N TYR A 66 1.37 1.89 -1.28
CA TYR A 66 2.29 0.99 -0.59
C TYR A 66 3.47 0.60 -1.48
N MET A 67 4.66 0.54 -0.88
CA MET A 67 5.88 0.14 -1.57
C MET A 67 5.99 -1.39 -1.68
N ILE A 68 6.25 -1.88 -2.90
CA ILE A 68 6.45 -3.30 -3.21
C ILE A 68 7.71 -3.86 -2.52
N ASN A 69 8.74 -3.02 -2.35
CA ASN A 69 10.08 -3.46 -1.93
C ASN A 69 10.31 -3.53 -0.42
N THR A 70 9.27 -3.38 0.40
CA THR A 70 9.45 -3.49 1.86
C THR A 70 9.70 -4.95 2.26
N LYS A 71 10.74 -5.17 3.07
CA LYS A 71 11.13 -6.50 3.54
C LYS A 71 9.95 -7.22 4.22
N HIS A 72 9.24 -6.52 5.09
CA HIS A 72 8.13 -7.11 5.85
C HIS A 72 6.96 -7.55 4.94
N THR A 73 6.57 -6.74 3.96
CA THR A 73 5.50 -7.11 3.03
C THR A 73 5.91 -8.28 2.14
N LYS A 74 7.15 -8.31 1.67
CA LYS A 74 7.67 -9.45 0.91
C LYS A 74 7.63 -10.73 1.72
N GLN A 75 8.09 -10.69 2.98
CA GLN A 75 8.05 -11.85 3.88
C GLN A 75 6.63 -12.38 4.05
N LEU A 76 5.66 -11.51 4.36
CA LEU A 76 4.26 -11.91 4.51
C LEU A 76 3.70 -12.56 3.23
N ILE A 77 4.01 -12.02 2.06
CA ILE A 77 3.53 -12.61 0.81
C ILE A 77 4.19 -13.98 0.57
N VAL A 78 5.51 -14.10 0.77
CA VAL A 78 6.23 -15.37 0.62
C VAL A 78 5.65 -16.44 1.55
N GLU A 79 5.51 -16.13 2.84
CA GLU A 79 4.97 -17.06 3.85
C GLU A 79 3.59 -17.60 3.42
N ARG A 80 2.72 -16.73 2.90
CA ARG A 80 1.39 -17.13 2.42
C ARG A 80 1.46 -17.97 1.14
N PHE A 81 2.38 -17.69 0.22
CA PHE A 81 2.59 -18.56 -0.94
C PHE A 81 3.09 -19.94 -0.54
N GLU A 82 3.97 -20.03 0.46
CA GLU A 82 4.45 -21.31 1.02
C GLU A 82 3.33 -22.10 1.73
N GLU A 83 2.36 -21.41 2.32
CA GLU A 83 1.13 -22.00 2.88
C GLU A 83 0.12 -22.45 1.80
N GLY A 84 0.36 -22.13 0.52
CA GLY A 84 -0.49 -22.55 -0.59
C GLY A 84 -1.51 -21.51 -1.05
N PHE A 85 -1.44 -20.27 -0.58
CA PHE A 85 -2.31 -19.19 -1.08
C PHE A 85 -1.90 -18.76 -2.50
N THR A 86 -2.91 -18.49 -3.33
CA THR A 86 -2.73 -18.08 -4.72
C THR A 86 -2.88 -16.56 -4.90
N LEU A 87 -2.38 -16.02 -6.01
CA LEU A 87 -2.60 -14.62 -6.40
C LEU A 87 -4.08 -14.21 -6.34
N GLU A 88 -4.98 -15.07 -6.82
CA GLU A 88 -6.42 -14.89 -6.75
C GLU A 88 -6.93 -14.73 -5.31
N ASP A 89 -6.37 -15.47 -4.35
CA ASP A 89 -6.72 -15.37 -2.94
C ASP A 89 -6.33 -14.00 -2.37
N PHE A 90 -5.11 -13.53 -2.66
CA PHE A 90 -4.71 -12.17 -2.27
C PHE A 90 -5.66 -11.13 -2.85
N LYS A 91 -5.94 -11.20 -4.16
CA LYS A 91 -6.89 -10.29 -4.82
C LYS A 91 -8.29 -10.37 -4.18
N LYS A 92 -8.73 -11.56 -3.80
CA LYS A 92 -10.02 -11.78 -3.12
C LYS A 92 -10.05 -11.13 -1.74
N VAL A 93 -9.04 -11.33 -0.90
CA VAL A 93 -8.93 -10.68 0.42
C VAL A 93 -8.93 -9.17 0.29
N ILE A 94 -8.10 -8.63 -0.60
CA ILE A 94 -8.02 -7.18 -0.85
C ILE A 94 -9.39 -6.65 -1.27
N ARG A 95 -10.09 -7.31 -2.20
CA ARG A 95 -11.45 -6.89 -2.62
C ARG A 95 -12.47 -6.94 -1.48
N ILE A 96 -12.49 -8.01 -0.69
CA ILE A 96 -13.44 -8.17 0.44
C ILE A 96 -13.22 -7.06 1.46
N LYS A 97 -11.99 -6.89 1.93
CA LYS A 97 -11.68 -5.92 2.98
C LYS A 97 -11.72 -4.48 2.51
N THR A 98 -11.35 -4.20 1.26
CA THR A 98 -11.53 -2.86 0.70
C THR A 98 -13.02 -2.50 0.62
N ALA A 99 -13.88 -3.41 0.17
CA ALA A 99 -15.32 -3.16 0.14
C ALA A 99 -15.94 -2.98 1.54
N GLU A 100 -15.35 -3.59 2.57
CA GLU A 100 -15.81 -3.47 3.95
C GLU A 100 -15.26 -2.21 4.65
N TRP A 101 -13.99 -1.89 4.46
CA TRP A 101 -13.29 -0.91 5.30
C TRP A 101 -13.03 0.44 4.62
N LEU A 102 -13.05 0.52 3.29
CA LEU A 102 -12.70 1.76 2.58
C LEU A 102 -13.69 2.90 2.91
N ASP A 103 -14.98 2.58 2.95
CA ASP A 103 -16.05 3.52 3.26
C ASP A 103 -16.18 3.85 4.76
N HIS A 104 -15.47 3.13 5.62
CA HIS A 104 -15.50 3.33 7.07
C HIS A 104 -14.24 4.05 7.56
N GLU A 105 -14.40 5.29 8.04
CA GLU A 105 -13.29 6.12 8.50
C GLU A 105 -12.44 5.47 9.61
N GLN A 106 -13.08 4.68 10.48
CA GLN A 106 -12.41 3.96 11.56
C GLN A 106 -11.71 2.68 11.11
N PHE A 107 -11.98 2.18 9.90
CA PHE A 107 -11.41 0.91 9.43
C PHE A 107 -10.46 1.06 8.23
N LYS A 108 -10.56 2.16 7.46
CA LYS A 108 -9.73 2.39 6.28
C LYS A 108 -8.22 2.32 6.54
N HIS A 109 -7.75 2.60 7.76
CA HIS A 109 -6.31 2.50 8.10
C HIS A 109 -5.82 1.05 8.26
N TYR A 110 -6.71 0.07 8.35
CA TYR A 110 -6.37 -1.35 8.38
C TYR A 110 -6.14 -1.95 6.98
N LEU A 111 -6.40 -1.21 5.90
CA LEU A 111 -6.15 -1.63 4.51
C LEU A 111 -4.66 -1.59 4.15
N ARG A 112 -3.82 -2.30 4.91
CA ARG A 112 -2.36 -2.37 4.75
C ARG A 112 -1.90 -3.82 4.59
N PRO A 113 -0.76 -4.08 3.91
CA PRO A 113 -0.28 -5.44 3.69
C PRO A 113 -0.16 -6.28 4.97
N LYS A 114 0.35 -5.68 6.06
CA LYS A 114 0.48 -6.37 7.35
C LYS A 114 -0.84 -6.91 7.91
N THR A 115 -1.93 -6.17 7.72
CA THR A 115 -3.24 -6.55 8.27
C THR A 115 -3.99 -7.48 7.33
N LEU A 116 -3.84 -7.27 6.02
CA LEU A 116 -4.49 -8.08 4.99
C LEU A 116 -3.83 -9.45 4.81
N PHE A 117 -2.49 -9.53 4.96
CA PHE A 117 -1.69 -10.74 4.73
C PHE A 117 -1.11 -11.34 6.03
N GLY A 118 -1.62 -10.90 7.19
CA GLY A 118 -1.29 -11.46 8.50
C GLY A 118 -2.00 -12.79 8.76
N GLU A 119 -2.18 -13.14 10.03
CA GLU A 119 -2.73 -14.45 10.45
C GLU A 119 -4.18 -14.71 9.99
N ASN A 120 -4.97 -13.66 9.74
CA ASN A 120 -6.41 -13.78 9.47
C ASN A 120 -6.77 -13.90 7.98
N VAL A 121 -5.80 -14.17 7.09
CA VAL A 121 -6.03 -14.29 5.64
C VAL A 121 -7.09 -15.32 5.31
N GLU A 122 -7.01 -16.50 5.94
CA GLU A 122 -7.96 -17.59 5.74
C GLU A 122 -9.37 -17.17 6.14
N THR A 123 -9.52 -16.56 7.32
CA THR A 123 -10.79 -16.03 7.82
C THR A 123 -11.42 -15.04 6.83
N TYR A 124 -10.61 -14.16 6.22
CA TYR A 124 -11.11 -13.20 5.22
C TYR A 124 -11.58 -13.87 3.93
N LEU A 125 -10.97 -14.98 3.52
CA LEU A 125 -11.38 -15.74 2.33
C LEU A 125 -12.69 -16.51 2.54
N GLN A 126 -12.90 -16.98 3.77
CA GLN A 126 -14.11 -17.70 4.20
C GLN A 126 -15.28 -16.76 4.49
N GLN A 127 -15.02 -15.47 4.77
CA GLN A 127 -16.06 -14.49 5.00
C GLN A 127 -17.03 -14.45 3.81
N GLU A 128 -18.31 -14.68 4.09
CA GLU A 128 -19.37 -14.57 3.08
C GLU A 128 -19.28 -13.17 2.45
N LYS A 129 -19.40 -13.12 1.12
CA LYS A 129 -19.39 -11.84 0.39
C LYS A 129 -20.41 -10.92 1.09
N PRO A 130 -20.08 -9.65 1.41
CA PRO A 130 -21.12 -8.72 1.77
C PRO A 130 -22.09 -8.68 0.59
N ILE A 131 -23.23 -9.35 0.76
CA ILE A 131 -24.28 -9.40 -0.24
C ILE A 131 -24.71 -7.95 -0.33
N LYS A 132 -24.30 -7.25 -1.38
CA LYS A 132 -24.96 -6.00 -1.76
C LYS A 132 -26.36 -6.42 -2.16
N LYS A 133 -27.25 -6.56 -1.17
CA LYS A 133 -28.70 -6.63 -1.38
C LYS A 133 -29.03 -5.30 -2.02
N TRP A 134 -29.03 -5.28 -3.35
CA TRP A 134 -29.85 -4.32 -4.09
C TRP A 134 -31.25 -4.58 -3.54
N ILE A 135 -31.70 -3.71 -2.65
CA ILE A 135 -33.11 -3.64 -2.29
C ILE A 135 -33.77 -3.29 -3.62
N THR A 136 -34.30 -4.28 -4.30
CA THR A 136 -35.25 -4.06 -5.39
C THR A 136 -36.41 -3.33 -4.75
N LYS A 137 -36.41 -2.01 -4.86
CA LYS A 137 -37.60 -1.19 -4.65
C LYS A 137 -38.54 -1.49 -5.81
N SER A 138 -39.16 -2.67 -5.78
CA SER A 138 -40.35 -2.94 -6.56
C SER A 138 -41.48 -2.18 -5.88
N ARG A 139 -41.88 -1.11 -6.55
CA ARG A 139 -43.07 -0.32 -6.25
C ARG A 139 -44.27 -1.27 -6.11
N GLY A 140 -44.96 -1.21 -4.97
CA GLY A 140 -46.37 -1.49 -4.85
C GLY A 140 -47.08 -0.17 -4.64
#